data_AF-A0A355BR76-F1
#
_entry.id   AF-A0A355BR76-F1
#
_cell.length_a   1.000
_cell.length_b   1.000
_cell.length_c   1.000
_cell.angle_alpha   90.00
_cell.angle_beta   90.00
_cell.angle_gamma   90.00
#
_symmetry.space_group_name_H-M   'P 1'
#
loop_
_entity.id
_entity.type
_entity.pdbx_description
1 polymer ?
#
loop_
_entity_poly.entity_id
_entity_poly.type
_entity_poly.pdbx_seq_one_letter_code
_entity_poly.pdbx_strand_id
1 'polypeptide(L)'
;MKKLLLIFLVACSVHSLQAQAPDPKTFSQLRFRFIGPDGNRTIAVAGEPGNPNVAYVGAASGGIWKTDDMGFHWRPIFDQMDDSSIGALAVAPSNPKQVWAGTGETFLIRPAHAIGNGVYKSSNSGRTWKHMGLESTMRISRVIVHPTDTNIVYVASLGHASGPQKERGVYKTTDGGKTWQLVFHLNENTGCSDLALDAKNPDVLYAAMW
;
A
#
# COMPACT_ATOMS: atom_id res chain seq x y z
N MET A 1 -53.06 -9.33 -53.46
CA MET A 1 -51.87 -10.18 -53.23
C MET A 1 -50.58 -9.44 -52.83
N LYS A 2 -50.60 -8.11 -52.56
CA LYS A 2 -49.38 -7.36 -52.15
C LYS A 2 -49.33 -6.95 -50.66
N LYS A 3 -50.36 -7.23 -49.87
CA LYS A 3 -50.43 -6.86 -48.44
C LYS A 3 -50.13 -8.01 -47.46
N LEU A 4 -49.99 -9.25 -47.95
CA LEU A 4 -49.70 -10.41 -47.08
C LEU A 4 -48.21 -10.75 -46.97
N LEU A 5 -47.36 -10.17 -47.82
CA LEU A 5 -45.92 -10.46 -47.85
C LEU A 5 -45.10 -9.61 -46.87
N LEU A 6 -45.67 -8.51 -46.36
CA LEU A 6 -44.93 -7.56 -45.51
C LEU A 6 -44.87 -7.96 -44.03
N ILE A 7 -45.76 -8.84 -43.57
CA ILE A 7 -45.82 -9.28 -42.16
C ILE A 7 -44.82 -10.41 -41.89
N PHE A 8 -44.43 -11.16 -42.92
CA PHE A 8 -43.47 -12.26 -42.77
C PHE A 8 -42.00 -11.79 -42.67
N LEU A 9 -41.71 -10.53 -43.03
CA LEU A 9 -40.34 -9.99 -42.99
C LEU A 9 -39.97 -9.32 -41.67
N VAL A 10 -40.93 -9.07 -40.77
CA VAL A 10 -40.68 -8.46 -39.46
C VAL A 10 -40.51 -9.51 -38.34
N ALA A 11 -40.70 -10.80 -38.67
CA ALA A 11 -40.43 -11.92 -37.76
C ALA A 11 -38.97 -12.45 -37.85
N CYS A 12 -38.05 -11.68 -38.46
CA CYS A 12 -36.62 -11.84 -38.20
C CYS A 12 -36.32 -11.31 -36.80
N SER A 13 -36.76 -12.11 -35.83
CA SER A 13 -36.22 -12.26 -34.50
C SER A 13 -34.86 -11.57 -34.34
N VAL A 14 -34.90 -10.48 -33.59
CA VAL A 14 -33.72 -9.81 -33.04
C VAL A 14 -33.13 -10.78 -32.02
N HIS A 15 -32.50 -11.85 -32.49
CA HIS A 15 -31.65 -12.66 -31.65
C HIS A 15 -30.49 -11.74 -31.27
N SER A 16 -30.51 -11.30 -30.02
CA SER A 16 -29.32 -10.72 -29.42
C SER A 16 -28.25 -11.80 -29.51
N LEU A 17 -27.36 -11.68 -30.50
CA LEU A 17 -26.14 -12.48 -30.58
C LEU A 17 -25.32 -12.09 -29.35
N GLN A 18 -25.55 -12.75 -28.22
CA GLN A 18 -24.63 -12.70 -27.10
C GLN A 18 -23.34 -13.37 -27.59
N ALA A 19 -22.27 -12.58 -27.67
CA ALA A 19 -20.95 -13.14 -27.85
C ALA A 19 -20.72 -14.21 -26.76
N GLN A 20 -20.26 -15.39 -27.15
CA GLN A 20 -19.82 -16.40 -26.19
C GLN A 20 -18.66 -15.80 -25.40
N ALA A 21 -18.92 -15.43 -24.15
CA ALA A 21 -17.86 -15.11 -23.22
C ALA A 21 -17.07 -16.41 -22.97
N PRO A 22 -15.74 -16.41 -23.14
CA PRO A 22 -14.95 -17.58 -22.81
C PRO A 22 -15.12 -17.93 -21.33
N ASP A 23 -15.27 -19.22 -21.01
CA ASP A 23 -15.39 -19.67 -19.61
C ASP A 23 -14.12 -19.26 -18.84
N PRO A 24 -14.24 -18.46 -17.75
CA PRO A 24 -13.10 -18.06 -16.93
C PRO A 24 -12.22 -19.24 -16.46
N LYS A 25 -12.80 -20.44 -16.31
CA LYS A 25 -12.05 -21.66 -15.95
C LYS A 25 -10.97 -22.00 -16.97
N THR A 26 -11.16 -21.68 -18.24
CA THR A 26 -10.19 -21.88 -19.32
C THR A 26 -8.87 -21.16 -19.04
N PHE A 27 -8.92 -20.03 -18.33
CA PHE A 27 -7.75 -19.23 -18.00
C PHE A 27 -7.18 -19.52 -16.61
N SER A 28 -7.81 -20.41 -15.81
CA SER A 28 -7.38 -20.70 -14.44
C SER A 28 -5.99 -21.32 -14.32
N GLN A 29 -5.48 -21.92 -15.40
CA GLN A 29 -4.12 -22.47 -15.47
C GLN A 29 -3.07 -21.45 -15.92
N LEU A 30 -3.48 -20.30 -16.47
CA LEU A 30 -2.54 -19.27 -16.84
C LEU A 30 -1.91 -18.67 -15.58
N ARG A 31 -0.63 -18.33 -15.69
CA ARG A 31 0.13 -17.65 -14.65
C ARG A 31 0.75 -16.41 -15.25
N PHE A 32 0.58 -15.29 -14.56
CA PHE A 32 1.36 -14.11 -14.87
C PHE A 32 2.83 -14.43 -14.61
N ARG A 33 3.68 -13.98 -15.53
CA ARG A 33 5.13 -14.02 -15.36
C ARG A 33 5.69 -12.65 -15.64
N PHE A 34 6.71 -12.30 -14.89
CA PHE A 34 7.48 -11.11 -15.15
C PHE A 34 8.24 -11.24 -16.48
N ILE A 35 8.21 -10.18 -17.31
CA ILE A 35 8.87 -10.15 -18.63
C ILE A 35 9.94 -9.05 -18.77
N GLY A 36 10.18 -8.27 -17.71
CA GLY A 36 11.17 -7.19 -17.72
C GLY A 36 10.71 -5.88 -18.35
N PRO A 37 11.56 -4.83 -18.27
CA PRO A 37 12.89 -4.81 -17.63
C PRO A 37 12.82 -4.86 -16.10
N ASP A 38 13.87 -5.35 -15.46
CA ASP A 38 14.03 -5.32 -14.01
C ASP A 38 14.14 -3.89 -13.49
N GLY A 39 13.32 -3.57 -12.49
CA GLY A 39 13.43 -2.33 -11.72
C GLY A 39 12.32 -1.30 -11.96
N ASN A 40 12.14 -0.46 -10.95
CA ASN A 40 11.30 0.72 -10.93
C ASN A 40 11.83 1.63 -9.80
N ARG A 41 11.24 2.80 -9.61
CA ARG A 41 11.56 3.69 -8.48
C ARG A 41 11.06 3.10 -7.17
N THR A 42 11.98 2.87 -6.25
CA THR A 42 11.72 2.52 -4.84
C THR A 42 11.89 3.76 -3.97
N ILE A 43 10.95 3.97 -3.05
CA ILE A 43 10.96 5.14 -2.15
C ILE A 43 10.90 4.78 -0.67
N ALA A 44 10.67 3.50 -0.36
CA ALA A 44 10.70 2.97 1.00
C ALA A 44 11.69 1.80 1.09
N VAL A 45 12.40 1.71 2.22
CA VAL A 45 13.33 0.61 2.51
C VAL A 45 13.29 0.30 4.00
N ALA A 46 13.37 -0.99 4.34
CA ALA A 46 13.54 -1.45 5.71
C ALA A 46 14.43 -2.71 5.74
N GLY A 47 15.30 -2.81 6.74
CA GLY A 47 16.13 -4.00 6.98
C GLY A 47 15.67 -4.75 8.23
N GLU A 48 15.95 -6.05 8.28
CA GLU A 48 15.78 -6.83 9.50
C GLU A 48 16.91 -6.50 10.51
N PRO A 49 16.58 -6.04 11.74
CA PRO A 49 17.58 -5.74 12.75
C PRO A 49 18.47 -6.96 13.06
N GLY A 50 19.79 -6.78 12.94
CA GLY A 50 20.77 -7.84 13.21
C GLY A 50 20.91 -8.90 12.12
N ASN A 51 20.16 -8.80 11.01
CA ASN A 51 20.24 -9.76 9.91
C ASN A 51 20.44 -9.04 8.56
N PRO A 52 21.70 -8.93 8.08
CA PRO A 52 22.01 -8.23 6.84
C PRO A 52 21.47 -8.93 5.58
N ASN A 53 21.03 -10.19 5.69
CA ASN A 53 20.50 -10.91 4.54
C ASN A 53 19.09 -10.44 4.16
N VAL A 54 18.33 -9.91 5.13
CA VAL A 54 16.90 -9.64 4.95
C VAL A 54 16.64 -8.15 4.84
N ALA A 55 16.09 -7.75 3.69
CA ALA A 55 15.64 -6.38 3.44
C ALA A 55 14.35 -6.35 2.63
N TYR A 56 13.66 -5.22 2.73
CA TYR A 56 12.40 -4.92 2.08
C TYR A 56 12.53 -3.59 1.34
N VAL A 57 12.00 -3.52 0.12
CA VAL A 57 11.87 -2.27 -0.63
C VAL A 57 10.43 -2.07 -1.07
N GLY A 58 9.97 -0.84 -0.98
CA GLY A 58 8.64 -0.40 -1.41
C GLY A 58 8.76 0.45 -2.66
N ALA A 59 8.09 0.02 -3.72
CA ALA A 59 8.05 0.75 -4.98
C ALA A 59 6.99 1.86 -4.93
N ALA A 60 7.24 2.98 -5.62
CA ALA A 60 6.26 4.05 -5.78
C ALA A 60 4.97 3.55 -6.47
N SER A 61 5.09 2.56 -7.36
CA SER A 61 3.99 1.83 -8.01
C SER A 61 4.48 0.44 -8.45
N GLY A 62 4.52 -0.50 -7.51
CA GLY A 62 5.04 -1.85 -7.76
C GLY A 62 5.06 -2.78 -6.53
N GLY A 63 4.36 -2.42 -5.46
CA GLY A 63 4.24 -3.22 -4.25
C GLY A 63 5.53 -3.27 -3.43
N ILE A 64 5.62 -4.32 -2.61
CA ILE A 64 6.75 -4.58 -1.71
C ILE A 64 7.52 -5.78 -2.21
N TRP A 65 8.84 -5.64 -2.26
CA TRP A 65 9.77 -6.69 -2.61
C TRP A 65 10.64 -7.03 -1.41
N LYS A 66 10.96 -8.31 -1.26
CA LYS A 66 11.80 -8.82 -0.18
C LYS A 66 12.99 -9.58 -0.75
N THR A 67 14.16 -9.37 -0.15
CA THR A 67 15.33 -10.25 -0.26
C THR A 67 15.57 -10.95 1.08
N ASP A 68 16.16 -12.15 1.02
CA ASP A 68 16.69 -12.89 2.15
C ASP A 68 18.13 -13.40 1.88
N ASP A 69 18.81 -12.76 0.92
CA ASP A 69 20.15 -13.07 0.46
C ASP A 69 20.95 -11.81 0.09
N MET A 70 20.90 -10.78 0.95
CA MET A 70 21.69 -9.56 0.79
C MET A 70 21.42 -8.79 -0.53
N GLY A 71 20.25 -8.98 -1.13
CA GLY A 71 19.82 -8.29 -2.35
C GLY A 71 20.21 -8.98 -3.65
N PHE A 72 20.73 -10.22 -3.62
CA PHE A 72 20.97 -10.99 -4.85
C PHE A 72 19.66 -11.36 -5.55
N HIS A 73 18.63 -11.74 -4.79
CA HIS A 73 17.30 -12.03 -5.32
C HIS A 73 16.21 -11.25 -4.58
N TRP A 74 15.22 -10.80 -5.35
CA TRP A 74 14.06 -10.09 -4.85
C TRP A 74 12.79 -10.79 -5.30
N ARG A 75 11.84 -10.97 -4.38
CA ARG A 75 10.51 -11.53 -4.67
C ARG A 75 9.41 -10.56 -4.25
N PRO A 76 8.33 -10.43 -5.04
CA PRO A 76 7.19 -9.63 -4.63
C PRO A 76 6.45 -10.33 -3.49
N ILE A 77 6.00 -9.55 -2.52
CA ILE A 77 5.30 -10.04 -1.32
C ILE A 77 4.00 -9.26 -1.04
N PHE A 78 3.54 -8.43 -1.97
CA PHE A 78 2.37 -7.57 -1.80
C PHE A 78 1.35 -7.66 -2.95
N ASP A 79 1.57 -8.53 -3.95
CA ASP A 79 0.76 -8.61 -5.18
C ASP A 79 -0.71 -9.00 -4.98
N GLN A 80 -1.08 -9.46 -3.79
CA GLN A 80 -2.45 -9.84 -3.45
C GLN A 80 -3.26 -8.69 -2.82
N MET A 81 -2.63 -7.53 -2.61
CA MET A 81 -3.28 -6.36 -2.01
C MET A 81 -3.80 -5.42 -3.10
N ASP A 82 -4.81 -4.61 -2.75
CA ASP A 82 -5.46 -3.70 -3.70
C ASP A 82 -4.63 -2.45 -4.04
N ASP A 83 -3.55 -2.21 -3.30
CA ASP A 83 -2.67 -1.07 -3.46
C ASP A 83 -1.26 -1.52 -3.85
N SER A 84 -0.57 -0.75 -4.68
CA SER A 84 0.79 -1.02 -5.12
C SER A 84 1.74 0.14 -4.87
N SER A 85 1.25 1.25 -4.31
CA SER A 85 2.03 2.43 -4.00
C SER A 85 2.50 2.38 -2.56
N ILE A 86 3.80 2.24 -2.35
CA ILE A 86 4.37 2.09 -1.00
C ILE A 86 5.15 3.34 -0.64
N GLY A 87 4.63 4.12 0.31
CA GLY A 87 5.26 5.34 0.82
C GLY A 87 6.20 5.10 2.00
N ALA A 88 5.93 4.07 2.81
CA ALA A 88 6.72 3.77 4.00
C ALA A 88 6.76 2.27 4.30
N LEU A 89 7.89 1.81 4.87
CA LEU A 89 8.07 0.46 5.39
C LEU A 89 8.72 0.52 6.77
N ALA A 90 8.28 -0.35 7.68
CA ALA A 90 8.90 -0.51 8.99
C ALA A 90 8.91 -1.98 9.41
N VAL A 91 10.07 -2.47 9.84
CA VAL A 91 10.22 -3.78 10.51
C VAL A 91 10.27 -3.52 12.01
N ALA A 92 9.49 -4.25 12.80
CA ALA A 92 9.47 -4.05 14.25
C ALA A 92 10.81 -4.46 14.89
N PRO A 93 11.46 -3.59 15.70
CA PRO A 93 12.79 -3.88 16.24
C PRO A 93 12.85 -5.13 17.13
N SER A 94 11.86 -5.33 17.99
CA SER A 94 11.79 -6.47 18.92
C SER A 94 11.16 -7.75 18.34
N ASN A 95 10.56 -7.68 17.15
CA ASN A 95 9.97 -8.84 16.48
C ASN A 95 9.96 -8.65 14.95
N PRO A 96 11.03 -9.02 14.24
CA PRO A 96 11.12 -8.78 12.81
C PRO A 96 10.11 -9.51 11.92
N LYS A 97 9.29 -10.41 12.49
CA LYS A 97 8.13 -10.97 11.77
C LYS A 97 7.02 -9.95 11.56
N GLN A 98 6.95 -8.91 12.39
CA GLN A 98 5.99 -7.84 12.22
C GLN A 98 6.57 -6.77 11.27
N VAL A 99 5.90 -6.60 10.13
CA VAL A 99 6.26 -5.60 9.12
C VAL A 99 5.04 -4.72 8.86
N TRP A 100 5.26 -3.43 8.78
CA TRP A 100 4.24 -2.44 8.45
C TRP A 100 4.55 -1.79 7.11
N ALA A 101 3.50 -1.51 6.35
CA ALA A 101 3.57 -0.77 5.11
C ALA A 101 2.56 0.36 5.15
N GLY A 102 3.04 1.57 4.87
CA GLY A 102 2.20 2.73 4.58
C GLY A 102 2.09 2.92 3.07
N THR A 103 0.88 3.12 2.57
CA THR A 103 0.64 3.27 1.13
C THR A 103 0.57 4.73 0.70
N GLY A 104 0.75 4.94 -0.61
CA GLY A 104 0.69 6.23 -1.27
C GLY A 104 2.06 6.88 -1.47
N GLU A 105 2.30 7.32 -2.70
CA GLU A 105 3.57 7.92 -3.08
C GLU A 105 3.73 9.33 -2.52
N THR A 106 4.81 9.56 -1.77
CA THR A 106 5.08 10.84 -1.07
C THR A 106 5.94 11.82 -1.87
N PHE A 107 6.64 11.34 -2.91
CA PHE A 107 7.50 12.17 -3.75
C PHE A 107 6.76 12.71 -4.97
N LEU A 108 6.14 13.88 -4.82
CA LEU A 108 5.24 14.45 -5.83
C LEU A 108 5.97 15.04 -7.07
N ILE A 109 6.64 14.21 -7.87
CA ILE A 109 7.47 14.64 -9.01
C ILE A 109 6.76 14.68 -10.39
N ARG A 110 5.47 14.35 -10.47
CA ARG A 110 4.66 14.24 -11.70
C ARG A 110 3.21 14.66 -11.45
N PRO A 111 2.36 14.90 -12.45
CA PRO A 111 0.95 15.23 -12.20
C PRO A 111 0.08 14.06 -11.74
N ALA A 112 0.50 12.83 -12.06
CA ALA A 112 -0.20 11.60 -11.69
C ALA A 112 0.65 10.77 -10.74
N HIS A 113 0.17 10.60 -9.50
CA HIS A 113 0.78 9.75 -8.48
C HIS A 113 -0.24 8.77 -7.96
N ALA A 114 0.21 7.54 -7.74
CA ALA A 114 -0.62 6.56 -7.07
C ALA A 114 -0.90 7.03 -5.63
N ILE A 115 -2.17 7.22 -5.35
CA ILE A 115 -2.65 7.46 -3.99
C ILE A 115 -2.68 6.14 -3.24
N GLY A 116 -2.47 6.24 -1.93
CA GLY A 116 -2.55 5.14 -1.00
C GLY A 116 -3.95 5.00 -0.42
N ASN A 117 -4.22 3.82 0.13
CA ASN A 117 -5.39 3.52 0.96
C ASN A 117 -5.06 3.20 2.43
N GLY A 118 -3.97 3.73 2.99
CA GLY A 118 -3.68 3.68 4.43
C GLY A 118 -2.53 2.76 4.79
N VAL A 119 -2.73 1.91 5.80
CA VAL A 119 -1.66 1.08 6.38
C VAL A 119 -1.98 -0.41 6.36
N TYR A 120 -0.96 -1.23 6.14
CA TYR A 120 -1.03 -2.69 6.18
C TYR A 120 -0.01 -3.23 7.19
N LYS A 121 -0.36 -4.37 7.76
CA LYS A 121 0.48 -5.13 8.69
C LYS A 121 0.64 -6.56 8.22
N SER A 122 1.87 -7.04 8.21
CA SER A 122 2.20 -8.46 8.17
C SER A 122 2.70 -8.91 9.54
N SER A 123 2.33 -10.13 9.95
CA SER A 123 2.84 -10.78 11.18
C SER A 123 3.71 -12.01 10.87
N ASN A 124 4.06 -12.20 9.61
CA ASN A 124 4.82 -13.36 9.12
C ASN A 124 5.84 -12.94 8.05
N SER A 125 6.54 -11.84 8.31
CA SER A 125 7.66 -11.32 7.50
C SER A 125 7.27 -11.02 6.04
N GLY A 126 6.01 -10.63 5.80
CA GLY A 126 5.50 -10.25 4.49
C GLY A 126 4.75 -11.35 3.73
N ARG A 127 4.57 -12.55 4.27
CA ARG A 127 3.86 -13.64 3.55
C ARG A 127 2.37 -13.36 3.37
N THR A 128 1.74 -12.75 4.37
CA THR A 128 0.35 -12.29 4.31
C THR A 128 0.25 -10.90 4.93
N TRP A 129 -0.68 -10.11 4.43
CA TRP A 129 -0.93 -8.75 4.87
C TRP A 129 -2.38 -8.58 5.28
N LYS A 130 -2.60 -7.74 6.28
CA LYS A 130 -3.91 -7.28 6.72
C LYS A 130 -3.94 -5.77 6.62
N HIS A 131 -5.00 -5.24 6.04
CA HIS A 131 -5.27 -3.81 6.04
C HIS A 131 -5.70 -3.36 7.45
N MET A 132 -5.12 -2.26 7.92
CA MET A 132 -5.22 -1.79 9.30
C MET A 132 -5.84 -0.39 9.40
N GLY A 133 -6.53 0.09 8.35
CA GLY A 133 -7.23 1.38 8.32
C GLY A 133 -6.37 2.55 7.82
N LEU A 134 -6.81 3.77 8.15
CA LEU A 134 -6.23 5.05 7.69
C LEU A 134 -6.43 5.30 6.18
N GLU A 135 -7.52 4.80 5.61
CA GLU A 135 -7.88 4.88 4.19
C GLU A 135 -7.89 6.31 3.67
N SER A 136 -8.44 7.21 4.48
CA SER A 136 -8.61 8.62 4.13
C SER A 136 -7.31 9.42 4.22
N THR A 137 -6.18 8.86 4.67
CA THR A 137 -4.90 9.58 4.78
C THR A 137 -4.24 9.81 3.42
N MET A 138 -4.55 8.99 2.41
CA MET A 138 -3.97 9.00 1.06
C MET A 138 -2.45 8.77 0.94
N ARG A 139 -1.61 9.31 1.82
CA ARG A 139 -0.15 9.16 1.74
C ARG A 139 0.43 9.01 3.13
N ILE A 140 1.04 7.87 3.36
CA ILE A 140 1.81 7.58 4.56
C ILE A 140 3.29 7.80 4.25
N SER A 141 3.88 8.82 4.88
CA SER A 141 5.29 9.20 4.67
C SER A 141 6.25 8.44 5.57
N ARG A 142 5.79 7.99 6.74
CA ARG A 142 6.61 7.26 7.70
C ARG A 142 5.75 6.34 8.57
N VAL A 143 6.30 5.18 8.91
CA VAL A 143 5.80 4.31 9.96
C VAL A 143 6.95 4.03 10.92
N ILE A 144 6.71 4.11 12.23
CA ILE A 144 7.66 3.73 13.27
C ILE A 144 6.98 2.75 14.22
N VAL A 145 7.63 1.62 14.47
CA VAL A 145 7.21 0.69 15.53
C VAL A 145 8.06 0.94 16.76
N HIS A 146 7.43 1.01 17.93
CA HIS A 146 8.13 1.20 19.19
C HIS A 146 9.13 0.05 19.44
N PRO A 147 10.35 0.34 19.96
CA PRO A 147 11.44 -0.63 19.97
C PRO A 147 11.20 -1.84 20.88
N THR A 148 10.40 -1.69 21.94
CA THR A 148 10.16 -2.76 22.93
C THR A 148 8.71 -3.26 22.97
N ASP A 149 7.77 -2.55 22.37
CA ASP A 149 6.35 -2.95 22.34
C ASP A 149 5.80 -2.82 20.93
N THR A 150 5.60 -3.95 20.26
CA THR A 150 5.16 -3.99 18.88
C THR A 150 3.72 -3.55 18.64
N ASN A 151 2.93 -3.34 19.71
CA ASN A 151 1.57 -2.83 19.60
C ASN A 151 1.53 -1.30 19.49
N ILE A 152 2.62 -0.62 19.87
CA ILE A 152 2.74 0.83 19.76
C ILE A 152 3.37 1.18 18.41
N VAL A 153 2.59 1.83 17.55
CA VAL A 153 3.01 2.23 16.20
C VAL A 153 2.59 3.66 15.95
N TYR A 154 3.51 4.43 15.38
CA TYR A 154 3.29 5.81 14.94
C TYR A 154 3.30 5.88 13.43
N VAL A 155 2.39 6.67 12.87
CA VAL A 155 2.20 6.82 11.44
C VAL A 155 2.16 8.31 11.10
N ALA A 156 3.01 8.73 10.17
CA ALA A 156 3.00 10.06 9.60
C ALA A 156 2.06 10.08 8.38
N SER A 157 0.98 10.83 8.50
CA SER A 157 0.07 11.11 7.41
C SER A 157 0.45 12.44 6.77
N LEU A 158 0.94 12.37 5.53
CA LEU A 158 1.23 13.54 4.72
C LEU A 158 -0.06 14.13 4.16
N GLY A 159 -1.02 13.29 3.76
CA GLY A 159 -2.27 13.72 3.14
C GLY A 159 -2.23 13.76 1.60
N HIS A 160 -3.21 14.42 1.01
CA HIS A 160 -3.27 14.65 -0.42
C HIS A 160 -2.42 15.84 -0.86
N ALA A 161 -2.06 15.87 -2.15
CA ALA A 161 -1.16 16.87 -2.71
C ALA A 161 -1.74 18.30 -2.73
N SER A 162 -3.06 18.44 -2.73
CA SER A 162 -3.72 19.73 -2.98
C SER A 162 -4.94 19.96 -2.10
N GLY A 163 -4.97 21.05 -1.34
CA GLY A 163 -6.13 21.46 -0.54
C GLY A 163 -6.13 20.95 0.90
N PRO A 164 -7.11 21.42 1.70
CA PRO A 164 -7.23 21.09 3.11
C PRO A 164 -7.74 19.67 3.33
N GLN A 165 -7.21 19.00 4.37
CA GLN A 165 -7.56 17.65 4.78
C GLN A 165 -7.38 17.47 6.28
N LYS A 166 -8.37 16.87 6.96
CA LYS A 166 -8.35 16.66 8.41
C LYS A 166 -7.47 15.49 8.83
N GLU A 167 -7.25 14.55 7.91
CA GLU A 167 -6.50 13.32 8.15
C GLU A 167 -4.98 13.50 8.09
N ARG A 168 -4.48 14.74 8.04
CA ARG A 168 -3.04 15.05 8.12
C ARG A 168 -2.55 14.97 9.57
N GLY A 169 -1.27 14.62 9.76
CA GLY A 169 -0.61 14.68 11.06
C GLY A 169 -0.03 13.34 11.50
N VAL A 170 0.00 13.10 12.81
CA VAL A 170 0.60 11.92 13.43
C VAL A 170 -0.47 11.07 14.07
N TYR A 171 -0.59 9.84 13.60
CA TYR A 171 -1.45 8.83 14.19
C TYR A 171 -0.65 7.89 15.09
N LYS A 172 -1.27 7.44 16.17
CA LYS A 172 -0.73 6.44 17.08
C LYS A 172 -1.75 5.32 17.26
N THR A 173 -1.26 4.10 17.32
CA THR A 173 -1.99 2.95 17.88
C THR A 173 -1.23 2.41 19.07
N THR A 174 -1.95 1.78 20.01
CA THR A 174 -1.40 1.04 21.15
C THR A 174 -1.93 -0.39 21.24
N ASP A 175 -2.75 -0.81 20.27
CA ASP A 175 -3.39 -2.12 20.20
C ASP A 175 -3.00 -2.91 18.95
N GLY A 176 -1.85 -2.53 18.34
CA GLY A 176 -1.31 -3.18 17.15
C GLY A 176 -2.08 -2.84 15.87
N GLY A 177 -2.73 -1.67 15.83
CA GLY A 177 -3.44 -1.08 14.69
C GLY A 177 -4.91 -1.44 14.57
N LYS A 178 -5.54 -1.96 15.63
CA LYS A 178 -6.99 -2.16 15.63
C LYS A 178 -7.72 -0.82 15.73
N THR A 179 -7.15 0.12 16.48
CA THR A 179 -7.62 1.50 16.58
C THR A 179 -6.48 2.49 16.40
N TRP A 180 -6.82 3.67 15.89
CA TRP A 180 -5.88 4.77 15.65
C TRP A 180 -6.37 6.05 16.30
N GLN A 181 -5.45 6.76 16.95
CA GLN A 181 -5.68 8.09 17.52
C GLN A 181 -4.81 9.11 16.78
N LEU A 182 -5.41 10.21 16.34
CA LEU A 182 -4.67 11.38 15.85
C LEU A 182 -4.07 12.10 17.06
N VAL A 183 -2.77 11.93 17.30
CA VAL A 183 -2.07 12.46 18.49
C VAL A 183 -1.40 13.79 18.26
N PHE A 184 -1.21 14.18 16.99
CA PHE A 184 -0.72 15.50 16.63
C PHE A 184 -1.30 15.94 15.28
N HIS A 185 -1.83 17.15 15.22
CA HIS A 185 -2.38 17.78 14.02
C HIS A 185 -2.13 19.28 14.11
N LEU A 186 -1.51 19.86 13.08
CA LEU A 186 -1.22 21.29 13.07
C LEU A 186 -2.40 22.10 12.52
N ASN A 187 -2.83 21.75 11.31
CA ASN A 187 -3.99 22.30 10.61
C ASN A 187 -4.28 21.44 9.38
N GLU A 188 -5.37 21.75 8.66
CA GLU A 188 -5.80 20.99 7.50
C GLU A 188 -4.87 21.10 6.27
N ASN A 189 -3.94 22.08 6.26
CA ASN A 189 -3.07 22.36 5.12
C ASN A 189 -1.63 21.81 5.30
N THR A 190 -1.26 21.33 6.49
CA THR A 190 0.12 20.91 6.81
C THR A 190 0.16 19.43 7.15
N GLY A 191 0.89 18.64 6.36
CA GLY A 191 1.07 17.21 6.53
C GLY A 191 2.27 16.86 7.42
N CYS A 192 2.33 15.62 7.90
CA CYS A 192 3.54 15.11 8.53
C CYS A 192 4.42 14.43 7.47
N SER A 193 5.62 14.96 7.26
CA SER A 193 6.54 14.50 6.21
C SER A 193 7.54 13.44 6.69
N ASP A 194 7.88 13.43 7.97
CA ASP A 194 8.71 12.40 8.58
C ASP A 194 8.51 12.32 10.10
N LEU A 195 8.91 11.17 10.66
CA LEU A 195 9.02 10.93 12.10
C LEU A 195 10.40 10.36 12.43
N ALA A 196 10.88 10.70 13.61
CA ALA A 196 12.03 10.06 14.23
C ALA A 196 11.77 9.84 15.72
N LEU A 197 12.04 8.63 16.20
CA LEU A 197 11.98 8.29 17.62
C LEU A 197 13.38 8.41 18.22
N ASP A 198 13.49 8.98 19.41
CA ASP A 198 14.76 8.94 20.13
C ASP A 198 15.08 7.49 20.54
N ALA A 199 16.20 6.97 20.04
CA ALA A 199 16.63 5.60 20.28
C ALA A 199 17.00 5.33 21.76
N LYS A 200 17.34 6.37 22.54
CA LYS A 200 17.65 6.27 23.96
C LYS A 200 16.43 6.54 24.84
N ASN A 201 15.48 7.31 24.33
CA ASN A 201 14.23 7.62 25.03
C ASN A 201 13.01 7.49 24.10
N PRO A 202 12.43 6.29 23.97
CA PRO A 202 11.28 6.03 23.11
C PRO A 202 9.98 6.79 23.46
N ASP A 203 9.95 7.58 24.54
CA ASP A 203 8.86 8.50 24.85
C ASP A 203 8.98 9.84 24.08
N VAL A 204 10.13 10.10 23.45
CA VAL A 204 10.39 11.31 22.66
C VAL A 204 10.28 10.98 21.17
N LEU A 205 9.29 11.62 20.52
CA LEU A 205 9.03 11.54 19.09
C LEU A 205 9.19 12.92 18.47
N TYR A 206 10.01 13.01 17.42
CA TYR A 206 10.15 14.20 16.59
C TYR A 206 9.30 14.05 15.34
N ALA A 207 8.55 15.11 14.99
CA ALA A 207 7.71 15.16 13.80
C ALA A 207 8.12 16.33 12.91
N ALA A 208 8.40 16.03 11.64
CA ALA A 208 8.58 17.04 10.62
C ALA A 208 7.23 17.32 9.95
N MET A 209 6.90 18.60 9.79
CA MET A 209 5.65 19.07 9.21
C MET A 209 5.93 19.85 7.92
N TRP A 210 5.17 19.60 6.86
CA TRP A 210 5.33 20.21 5.54
C TRP A 210 3.99 20.63 4.94
#